data_AF-A0A821P7X9-F1
#
_entry.id   AF-A0A821P7X9-F1
#
_cell.length_a   1.000
_cell.length_b   1.000
_cell.length_c   1.000
_cell.angle_alpha   90.00
_cell.angle_beta   90.00
_cell.angle_gamma   90.00
#
_symmetry.space_group_name_H-M   'P 1'
#
loop_
_entity.id
_entity.type
_entity.pdbx_description
1 polymer ?
#
loop_
_entity_poly.entity_id
_entity_poly.type
_entity_poly.pdbx_seq_one_letter_code
_entity_poly.pdbx_strand_id
1 'polypeptide(L)'
;MNYQGLIEKFVNDRDETVVNQLGQFLMKKELTLIDFIVYIGDYLQSTELSTRSLALTLVANVLEYLPNTFLESNEIHHLVVFISAKISDHHTLIQPSVLLFRILAKQSAISDDDCTTMIKSIFSDVYVQSLPQAHRYKVFVILLDFLLHHLGAVQQLGSDFVCNFIQSMDGERDPRNLVLCFQCVQYMTKYLDGCISV
;
A
#
# COMPACT_ATOMS: atom_id res chain seq x y z
N MET A 1 2.53 14.56 -25.89
CA MET A 1 3.80 14.40 -25.15
C MET A 1 4.19 12.92 -25.19
N ASN A 2 5.47 12.54 -25.22
CA ASN A 2 5.87 11.13 -25.26
C ASN A 2 5.92 10.53 -23.84
N TYR A 3 4.77 10.16 -23.29
CA TYR A 3 4.66 9.57 -21.94
C TYR A 3 5.32 8.18 -21.86
N GLN A 4 5.21 7.38 -22.92
CA GLN A 4 5.84 6.06 -23.00
C GLN A 4 7.37 6.18 -22.85
N GLY A 5 7.99 7.12 -23.57
CA GLY A 5 9.43 7.36 -23.49
C GLY A 5 9.90 7.83 -22.12
N LEU A 6 9.07 8.54 -21.35
CA LEU A 6 9.38 8.90 -19.96
C LEU A 6 9.38 7.67 -19.07
N ILE A 7 8.38 6.81 -19.20
CA ILE A 7 8.28 5.56 -18.44
C ILE A 7 9.46 4.64 -18.78
N GLU A 8 9.81 4.49 -20.06
CA GLU A 8 11.00 3.76 -20.52
C GLU A 8 12.27 4.27 -19.86
N LYS A 9 12.44 5.59 -19.79
CA LYS A 9 13.60 6.23 -19.14
C LYS A 9 13.67 5.88 -17.65
N PHE A 10 12.54 5.87 -16.94
CA PHE A 10 12.53 5.43 -15.55
C PHE A 10 12.88 3.94 -15.42
N VAL A 11 12.30 3.10 -16.28
CA VAL A 11 12.48 1.65 -16.20
C VAL A 11 13.92 1.23 -16.50
N ASN A 12 14.50 1.81 -17.53
CA ASN A 12 15.84 1.48 -18.02
C ASN A 12 16.94 2.21 -17.26
N ASP A 13 16.78 3.52 -17.03
CA ASP A 13 17.85 4.39 -16.56
C ASP A 13 17.69 4.80 -15.08
N ARG A 14 16.58 4.43 -14.44
CA ARG A 14 16.25 4.83 -13.05
C ARG A 14 16.26 6.34 -12.85
N ASP A 15 15.86 7.09 -13.89
CA ASP A 15 15.78 8.54 -13.81
C ASP A 15 14.62 8.97 -12.91
N GLU A 16 14.90 9.27 -11.65
CA GLU A 16 13.91 9.69 -10.66
C GLU A 16 13.23 11.02 -11.03
N THR A 17 13.79 11.83 -11.93
CA THR A 17 13.14 13.07 -12.38
C THR A 17 11.82 12.79 -13.11
N VAL A 18 11.66 11.58 -13.66
CA VAL A 18 10.43 11.11 -14.31
C VAL A 18 9.24 11.12 -13.35
N VAL A 19 9.45 10.80 -12.07
CA VAL A 19 8.38 10.80 -11.05
C VAL A 19 7.74 12.18 -10.95
N ASN A 20 8.58 13.21 -10.80
CA ASN A 20 8.13 14.60 -10.67
C ASN A 20 7.46 15.09 -11.95
N GLN A 21 7.97 14.68 -13.12
CA GLN A 21 7.38 15.06 -14.40
C GLN A 21 5.98 14.46 -14.57
N LEU A 22 5.82 13.16 -14.36
CA LEU A 22 4.53 12.48 -14.45
C LEU A 22 3.52 13.03 -13.43
N GLY A 23 3.97 13.26 -12.19
CA GLY A 23 3.15 13.88 -11.15
C GLY A 23 2.67 15.29 -11.55
N GLN A 24 3.53 16.10 -12.17
CA GLN A 24 3.14 17.42 -12.69
C GLN A 24 2.14 17.34 -13.84
N PHE A 25 2.27 16.37 -14.75
CA PHE A 25 1.29 16.19 -15.84
C PHE A 25 -0.07 15.77 -15.33
N LEU A 26 -0.13 14.89 -14.33
CA LEU A 26 -1.37 14.51 -13.64
C LEU A 26 -2.00 15.72 -12.95
N MET A 27 -1.22 16.50 -12.20
CA MET A 27 -1.69 17.71 -11.52
C MET A 27 -2.26 18.76 -12.47
N LYS A 28 -1.65 18.93 -13.65
CA LYS A 28 -2.10 19.86 -14.68
C LYS A 28 -3.23 19.30 -15.56
N LYS A 29 -3.64 18.05 -15.33
CA LYS A 29 -4.60 17.31 -16.17
C LYS A 29 -4.17 17.17 -17.64
N GLU A 30 -2.86 17.17 -17.89
CA GLU A 30 -2.24 16.91 -19.20
C GLU A 30 -2.07 15.40 -19.46
N LEU A 31 -2.09 14.61 -18.38
CA LEU A 31 -2.14 13.14 -18.36
C LEU A 31 -3.24 12.73 -17.38
N THR A 32 -4.09 11.77 -17.74
CA THR A 32 -5.08 11.20 -16.79
C THR A 32 -4.47 10.03 -16.03
N LEU A 33 -5.02 9.71 -14.85
CA LEU A 33 -4.57 8.54 -14.08
C LEU A 33 -4.76 7.25 -14.89
N ILE A 34 -5.90 7.11 -15.57
CA ILE A 34 -6.20 5.95 -16.40
C ILE A 34 -5.14 5.81 -17.51
N ASP A 35 -4.85 6.88 -18.25
CA ASP A 35 -3.85 6.83 -19.31
C ASP A 35 -2.46 6.48 -18.76
N PHE A 36 -2.09 7.05 -17.60
CA PHE A 36 -0.84 6.69 -16.93
C PHE A 36 -0.76 5.18 -16.61
N ILE A 37 -1.81 4.61 -16.03
CA ILE A 37 -1.88 3.18 -15.72
C ILE A 37 -1.85 2.32 -16.99
N VAL A 38 -2.48 2.78 -18.08
CA VAL A 38 -2.43 2.11 -19.39
C VAL A 38 -1.01 2.11 -19.96
N TYR A 39 -0.33 3.26 -19.97
CA TYR A 39 1.04 3.36 -20.51
C TYR A 39 2.06 2.51 -19.74
N ILE A 40 1.92 2.42 -18.42
CA ILE A 40 2.81 1.58 -17.60
C ILE A 40 2.39 0.09 -17.59
N GLY A 41 1.24 -0.24 -18.19
CA GLY A 41 0.60 -1.56 -18.14
C GLY A 41 1.48 -2.72 -18.59
N ASP A 42 2.26 -2.54 -19.67
CA ASP A 42 3.16 -3.58 -20.19
C ASP A 42 4.27 -3.92 -19.17
N TYR A 43 4.78 -2.93 -18.44
CA TYR A 43 5.79 -3.14 -17.40
C TYR A 43 5.20 -3.79 -16.14
N LEU A 44 3.94 -3.46 -15.80
CA LEU A 44 3.20 -4.11 -14.71
C LEU A 44 2.86 -5.58 -14.98
N GLN A 45 2.93 -6.01 -16.24
CA GLN A 45 2.66 -7.37 -16.72
C GLN A 45 3.91 -8.07 -17.29
N SER A 46 5.09 -7.45 -17.14
CA SER A 46 6.36 -8.02 -17.59
C SER A 46 6.62 -9.40 -16.99
N THR A 47 7.22 -10.30 -17.77
CA THR A 47 7.69 -11.60 -17.28
C THR A 47 8.75 -11.43 -16.20
N GLU A 48 9.60 -10.41 -16.32
CA GLU A 48 10.63 -10.05 -15.35
C GLU A 48 10.01 -9.44 -14.07
N LEU A 49 10.22 -10.11 -12.93
CA LEU A 49 9.75 -9.68 -11.61
C LEU A 49 10.32 -8.32 -11.17
N SER A 50 11.58 -8.05 -11.51
CA SER A 50 12.27 -6.79 -11.20
C SER A 50 11.61 -5.61 -11.94
N THR A 51 11.21 -5.82 -13.20
CA THR A 51 10.48 -4.83 -14.00
C THR A 51 9.09 -4.58 -13.42
N ARG A 52 8.35 -5.62 -13.06
CA ARG A 52 7.04 -5.47 -12.39
C ARG A 52 7.14 -4.68 -11.09
N SER A 53 8.11 -5.03 -10.24
CA SER A 53 8.35 -4.36 -8.96
C SER A 53 8.71 -2.88 -9.15
N LEU A 54 9.55 -2.58 -10.14
CA LEU A 54 9.90 -1.21 -10.48
C LEU A 54 8.72 -0.42 -11.04
N ALA A 55 7.93 -1.00 -11.94
CA ALA A 55 6.74 -0.36 -12.47
C ALA A 55 5.77 0.01 -11.34
N LEU A 56 5.51 -0.92 -10.42
CA LEU A 56 4.64 -0.66 -9.28
C LEU A 56 5.24 0.39 -8.32
N THR A 57 6.58 0.44 -8.19
CA THR A 57 7.28 1.50 -7.46
C THR A 57 7.13 2.86 -8.13
N LEU A 58 7.16 2.93 -9.46
CA LEU A 58 6.89 4.18 -10.19
C LEU A 58 5.47 4.67 -9.90
N VAL A 59 4.47 3.79 -9.96
CA VAL A 59 3.08 4.14 -9.60
C VAL A 59 3.03 4.69 -8.19
N ALA A 60 3.69 4.02 -7.23
CA ALA A 60 3.74 4.47 -5.85
C ALA A 60 4.33 5.89 -5.72
N ASN A 61 5.50 6.11 -6.29
CA ASN A 61 6.20 7.38 -6.16
C ASN A 61 5.45 8.53 -6.88
N VAL A 62 4.80 8.24 -8.02
CA VAL A 62 3.98 9.24 -8.71
C VAL A 62 2.73 9.58 -7.90
N LEU A 63 2.05 8.59 -7.31
CA LEU A 63 0.89 8.86 -6.46
C LEU A 63 1.27 9.58 -5.15
N GLU A 64 2.45 9.30 -4.58
CA GLU A 64 2.95 10.01 -3.39
C GLU A 64 3.24 11.50 -3.67
N TYR A 65 3.54 11.87 -4.91
CA TYR A 65 3.71 13.26 -5.32
C TYR A 65 2.39 14.05 -5.34
N LEU A 66 1.25 13.38 -5.48
CA LEU A 66 -0.05 14.01 -5.63
C LEU A 66 -0.67 14.40 -4.27
N PRO A 67 -1.48 15.46 -4.21
CA PRO A 67 -2.24 15.79 -3.01
C PRO A 67 -3.14 14.64 -2.58
N ASN A 68 -3.37 14.49 -1.26
CA ASN A 68 -4.28 13.48 -0.70
C ASN A 68 -5.77 13.67 -1.09
N THR A 69 -6.10 14.74 -1.81
CA THR A 69 -7.43 15.03 -2.33
C THR A 69 -7.53 14.80 -3.84
N PHE A 70 -6.47 14.27 -4.46
CA PHE A 70 -6.38 14.13 -5.91
C PHE A 70 -7.25 12.98 -6.42
N LEU A 71 -7.22 11.84 -5.73
CA LEU A 71 -7.91 10.63 -6.17
C LEU A 71 -9.38 10.66 -5.76
N GLU A 72 -10.26 10.29 -6.69
CA GLU A 72 -11.68 10.09 -6.43
C GLU A 72 -11.95 8.70 -5.83
N SER A 73 -13.04 8.54 -5.08
CA SER A 73 -13.37 7.26 -4.41
C SER A 73 -13.40 6.06 -5.37
N ASN A 74 -13.90 6.24 -6.59
CA ASN A 74 -13.88 5.17 -7.60
C ASN A 74 -12.46 4.80 -8.01
N GLU A 75 -11.58 5.77 -8.24
CA GLU A 75 -10.18 5.51 -8.61
C GLU A 75 -9.44 4.80 -7.47
N ILE A 76 -9.66 5.24 -6.23
CA ILE A 76 -9.13 4.59 -5.03
C ILE A 76 -9.57 3.13 -4.97
N HIS A 77 -10.87 2.86 -5.13
CA HIS A 77 -11.41 1.50 -5.08
C HIS A 77 -10.75 0.58 -6.12
N HIS A 78 -10.65 1.04 -7.38
CA HIS A 78 -10.00 0.25 -8.44
C HIS A 78 -8.51 0.02 -8.16
N LEU A 79 -7.81 1.01 -7.62
CA LEU A 79 -6.41 0.86 -7.21
C LEU A 79 -6.27 -0.15 -6.06
N VAL A 80 -7.14 -0.11 -5.04
CA VAL A 80 -7.13 -1.08 -3.94
C VAL A 80 -7.30 -2.49 -4.47
N VAL A 81 -8.33 -2.73 -5.30
CA VAL A 81 -8.56 -4.06 -5.91
C VAL A 81 -7.36 -4.51 -6.75
N PHE A 82 -6.80 -3.61 -7.56
CA PHE A 82 -5.62 -3.91 -8.36
C PHE A 82 -4.40 -4.28 -7.51
N ILE A 83 -4.09 -3.49 -6.48
CA ILE A 83 -2.92 -3.72 -5.61
C ILE A 83 -3.11 -4.97 -4.75
N SER A 84 -4.33 -5.26 -4.29
CA SER A 84 -4.68 -6.51 -3.62
C SER A 84 -4.39 -7.73 -4.49
N ALA A 85 -4.64 -7.68 -5.80
CA ALA A 85 -4.26 -8.74 -6.71
C ALA A 85 -2.73 -8.82 -6.97
N LYS A 86 -2.00 -7.71 -6.81
CA LYS A 86 -0.54 -7.67 -7.00
C LYS A 86 0.23 -8.14 -5.77
N ILE A 87 -0.24 -7.82 -4.55
CA ILE A 87 0.43 -8.26 -3.32
C ILE A 87 0.41 -9.79 -3.17
N SER A 88 -0.64 -10.46 -3.67
CA SER A 88 -0.80 -11.91 -3.67
C SER A 88 -0.02 -12.64 -4.78
N ASP A 89 0.45 -11.94 -5.82
CA ASP A 89 1.10 -12.55 -6.99
C ASP A 89 2.52 -13.05 -6.68
N HIS A 90 3.35 -12.21 -6.07
CA HIS A 90 4.73 -12.60 -5.75
C HIS A 90 5.34 -11.74 -4.62
N HIS A 91 6.21 -12.35 -3.80
CA HIS A 91 6.84 -11.67 -2.65
C HIS A 91 7.62 -10.39 -3.00
N THR A 92 8.18 -10.30 -4.21
CA THR A 92 8.88 -9.09 -4.72
C THR A 92 7.95 -7.88 -4.88
N LEU A 93 6.63 -8.12 -4.99
CA LEU A 93 5.62 -7.07 -5.14
C LEU A 93 5.08 -6.57 -3.79
N ILE A 94 5.34 -7.29 -2.69
CA ILE A 94 4.84 -6.92 -1.36
C ILE A 94 5.24 -5.49 -0.98
N GLN A 95 6.50 -5.12 -1.18
CA GLN A 95 6.99 -3.80 -0.78
C GLN A 95 6.35 -2.63 -1.53
N PRO A 96 6.34 -2.60 -2.87
CA PRO A 96 5.64 -1.54 -3.59
C PRO A 96 4.13 -1.55 -3.31
N SER A 97 3.49 -2.73 -3.10
CA SER A 97 2.08 -2.80 -2.72
C SER A 97 1.79 -2.20 -1.34
N VAL A 98 2.60 -2.51 -0.33
CA VAL A 98 2.46 -1.92 1.02
C VAL A 98 2.67 -0.41 1.00
N LEU A 99 3.62 0.09 0.18
CA LEU A 99 3.81 1.53 -0.01
C LEU A 99 2.56 2.18 -0.65
N LEU A 100 2.02 1.58 -1.71
CA LEU A 100 0.80 2.07 -2.36
C LEU A 100 -0.40 2.07 -1.42
N PHE A 101 -0.65 0.99 -0.67
CA PHE A 101 -1.72 0.97 0.32
C PHE A 101 -1.58 2.09 1.35
N ARG A 102 -0.34 2.39 1.80
CA ARG A 102 -0.11 3.48 2.73
C ARG A 102 -0.39 4.86 2.11
N ILE A 103 -0.16 5.04 0.82
CA ILE A 103 -0.52 6.26 0.08
C ILE A 103 -2.04 6.38 -0.06
N LEU A 104 -2.73 5.28 -0.40
CA LEU A 104 -4.18 5.24 -0.54
C LEU A 104 -4.91 5.48 0.79
N ALA A 105 -4.40 4.92 1.89
CA ALA A 105 -4.93 5.13 3.22
C ALA A 105 -4.84 6.61 3.68
N LYS A 106 -4.07 7.46 3.01
CA LYS A 106 -4.00 8.90 3.31
C LYS A 106 -4.97 9.75 2.48
N GLN A 107 -5.59 9.17 1.45
CA GLN A 107 -6.50 9.92 0.58
C GLN A 107 -7.76 10.33 1.34
N SER A 108 -8.26 11.54 1.11
CA SER A 108 -9.44 12.05 1.82
C SER A 108 -10.74 11.34 1.45
N ALA A 109 -10.76 10.67 0.30
CA ALA A 109 -11.92 9.99 -0.26
C ALA A 109 -11.91 8.46 -0.06
N ILE A 110 -10.95 7.93 0.72
CA ILE A 110 -10.84 6.51 1.09
C ILE A 110 -12.04 6.08 1.95
N SER A 111 -12.59 4.89 1.67
CA SER A 111 -13.70 4.32 2.44
C SER A 111 -13.22 3.29 3.47
N ASP A 112 -14.04 3.03 4.49
CA ASP A 112 -13.77 1.97 5.46
C ASP A 112 -13.73 0.57 4.81
N ASP A 113 -14.53 0.34 3.76
CA ASP A 113 -14.55 -0.93 3.01
C ASP A 113 -13.25 -1.15 2.23
N ASP A 114 -12.71 -0.08 1.63
CA ASP A 114 -11.41 -0.11 0.96
C ASP A 114 -10.28 -0.38 1.97
N CYS A 115 -10.30 0.30 3.12
CA CYS A 115 -9.36 0.05 4.23
C CYS A 115 -9.45 -1.41 4.71
N THR A 116 -10.64 -1.93 4.92
CA THR A 116 -10.88 -3.32 5.31
C THR A 116 -10.31 -4.29 4.27
N THR A 117 -10.48 -3.99 2.98
CA THR A 117 -9.92 -4.79 1.89
C THR A 117 -8.40 -4.79 1.91
N MET A 118 -7.77 -3.62 2.06
CA MET A 118 -6.31 -3.50 2.17
C MET A 118 -5.76 -4.29 3.36
N ILE A 119 -6.40 -4.18 4.53
CA ILE A 119 -6.00 -4.90 5.75
C ILE A 119 -6.08 -6.43 5.52
N LYS A 120 -7.19 -6.92 4.96
CA LYS A 120 -7.38 -8.35 4.66
C LYS A 120 -6.33 -8.88 3.70
N SER A 121 -5.99 -8.13 2.64
CA SER A 121 -4.93 -8.51 1.70
C SER A 121 -3.56 -8.56 2.37
N ILE A 122 -3.24 -7.61 3.25
CA ILE A 122 -1.98 -7.66 4.00
C ILE A 122 -1.92 -8.94 4.85
N PHE A 123 -2.95 -9.22 5.64
CA PHE A 123 -2.93 -10.38 6.54
C PHE A 123 -2.97 -11.73 5.80
N SER A 124 -3.60 -11.78 4.63
CA SER A 124 -3.75 -13.03 3.86
C SER A 124 -2.49 -13.35 3.06
N ASP A 125 -1.84 -12.35 2.48
CA ASP A 125 -0.81 -12.54 1.46
C ASP A 125 0.62 -12.20 1.93
N VAL A 126 0.76 -11.57 3.11
CA VAL A 126 2.06 -11.15 3.63
C VAL A 126 2.48 -11.98 4.82
N TYR A 127 3.37 -12.94 4.60
CA TYR A 127 4.05 -13.63 5.70
C TYR A 127 5.17 -12.75 6.28
N VAL A 128 4.81 -11.89 7.25
CA VAL A 128 5.66 -10.81 7.79
C VAL A 128 7.04 -11.32 8.21
N GLN A 129 7.12 -12.49 8.85
CA GLN A 129 8.39 -13.01 9.40
C GLN A 129 9.39 -13.49 8.36
N SER A 130 8.96 -13.71 7.13
CA SER A 130 9.87 -13.97 6.01
C SER A 130 10.53 -12.70 5.45
N LEU A 131 9.99 -11.52 5.77
CA LEU A 131 10.46 -10.27 5.22
C LEU A 131 11.74 -9.79 5.94
N PRO A 132 12.63 -9.06 5.22
CA PRO A 132 13.71 -8.29 5.84
C PRO A 132 13.19 -7.32 6.91
N GLN A 133 14.03 -6.99 7.90
CA GLN A 133 13.62 -6.15 9.03
C GLN A 133 12.97 -4.82 8.61
N ALA A 134 13.56 -4.10 7.65
CA ALA A 134 13.04 -2.83 7.17
C ALA A 134 11.68 -2.96 6.46
N HIS A 135 11.39 -4.14 5.90
CA HIS A 135 10.14 -4.45 5.23
C HIS A 135 9.05 -4.79 6.25
N ARG A 136 9.38 -5.53 7.31
CA ARG A 136 8.48 -5.76 8.46
C ARG A 136 8.09 -4.46 9.14
N TYR A 137 9.06 -3.55 9.32
CA TYR A 137 8.81 -2.21 9.86
C TYR A 137 7.69 -1.49 9.08
N LYS A 138 7.74 -1.50 7.74
CA LYS A 138 6.73 -0.84 6.90
C LYS A 138 5.35 -1.49 7.04
N VAL A 139 5.28 -2.81 7.20
CA VAL A 139 4.02 -3.51 7.47
C VAL A 139 3.43 -3.08 8.82
N PHE A 140 4.22 -3.04 9.88
CA PHE A 140 3.73 -2.58 11.19
C PHE A 140 3.34 -1.10 11.19
N VAL A 141 4.05 -0.25 10.43
CA VAL A 141 3.67 1.16 10.27
C VAL A 141 2.28 1.27 9.64
N ILE A 142 1.99 0.57 8.54
CA ILE A 142 0.67 0.71 7.91
C ILE A 142 -0.45 0.11 8.79
N LEU A 143 -0.18 -0.99 9.50
CA LEU A 143 -1.14 -1.55 10.46
C LEU A 143 -1.44 -0.58 11.61
N LEU A 144 -0.43 0.14 12.10
CA LEU A 144 -0.61 1.21 13.07
C LEU A 144 -1.39 2.38 12.46
N ASP A 145 -1.05 2.81 11.24
CA ASP A 145 -1.76 3.89 10.54
C ASP A 145 -3.27 3.57 10.42
N PHE A 146 -3.66 2.30 10.16
CA PHE A 146 -5.06 1.88 10.17
C PHE A 146 -5.72 2.00 11.56
N LEU A 147 -5.04 1.58 12.63
CA LEU A 147 -5.55 1.73 14.00
C LEU A 147 -5.73 3.20 14.41
N LEU A 148 -4.85 4.08 13.93
CA LEU A 148 -4.85 5.50 14.28
C LEU A 148 -5.88 6.31 13.49
N HIS A 149 -6.06 6.00 12.21
CA HIS A 149 -6.77 6.86 11.27
C HIS A 149 -8.01 6.23 10.65
N HIS A 150 -8.15 4.90 10.71
CA HIS A 150 -9.21 4.12 10.08
C HIS A 150 -9.85 3.14 11.06
N LEU A 151 -10.13 3.62 12.27
CA LEU A 151 -10.65 2.78 13.36
C LEU A 151 -11.99 2.11 12.99
N GLY A 152 -12.83 2.76 12.18
CA GLY A 152 -14.09 2.18 11.70
C GLY A 152 -13.88 0.87 10.93
N ALA A 153 -12.99 0.88 9.95
CA ALA A 153 -12.56 -0.31 9.22
C ALA A 153 -11.97 -1.40 10.14
N VAL A 154 -11.12 -1.01 11.10
CA VAL A 154 -10.54 -1.96 12.05
C VAL A 154 -11.61 -2.58 12.96
N GLN A 155 -12.58 -1.79 13.44
CA GLN A 155 -13.68 -2.27 14.27
C GLN A 155 -14.63 -3.20 13.52
N GLN A 156 -14.85 -2.98 12.21
CA GLN A 156 -15.59 -3.91 11.36
C GLN A 156 -14.93 -5.31 11.30
N LEU A 157 -13.60 -5.36 11.34
CA LEU A 157 -12.85 -6.63 11.38
C LEU A 157 -12.85 -7.29 12.77
N GLY A 158 -12.96 -6.49 13.84
CA GLY A 158 -13.08 -6.99 15.21
C GLY A 158 -11.97 -7.96 15.61
N SER A 159 -12.35 -9.14 16.12
CA SER A 159 -11.42 -10.17 16.57
C SER A 159 -10.49 -10.69 15.47
N ASP A 160 -10.93 -10.67 14.20
CA ASP A 160 -10.11 -11.14 13.09
C ASP A 160 -8.87 -10.25 12.90
N PHE A 161 -9.01 -8.93 13.11
CA PHE A 161 -7.85 -8.03 13.09
C PHE A 161 -6.86 -8.41 14.18
N VAL A 162 -7.34 -8.60 15.42
CA VAL A 162 -6.50 -8.92 16.58
C VAL A 162 -5.76 -10.24 16.39
N CYS A 163 -6.46 -11.30 15.97
CA CYS A 163 -5.88 -12.61 15.73
C CYS A 163 -4.80 -12.58 14.64
N ASN A 164 -5.09 -11.95 13.50
CA ASN A 164 -4.13 -11.84 12.41
C ASN A 164 -2.95 -10.92 12.75
N PHE A 165 -3.18 -9.88 13.56
CA PHE A 165 -2.12 -9.04 14.07
C PHE A 165 -1.17 -9.81 14.99
N ILE A 166 -1.71 -10.61 15.92
CA ILE A 166 -0.92 -11.47 16.82
C ILE A 166 -0.03 -12.42 16.00
N GLN A 167 -0.59 -13.07 14.99
CA GLN A 167 0.18 -13.93 14.07
C GLN A 167 1.26 -13.13 13.32
N SER A 168 0.93 -11.94 12.86
CA SER A 168 1.85 -11.06 12.14
C SER A 168 2.99 -10.52 12.99
N MET A 169 2.84 -10.43 14.31
CA MET A 169 3.92 -10.01 15.23
C MET A 169 4.67 -11.16 15.88
N ASP A 170 4.16 -12.39 15.78
CA ASP A 170 4.78 -13.56 16.40
C ASP A 170 6.22 -13.74 15.88
N GLY A 171 7.15 -13.97 16.81
CA GLY A 171 8.57 -14.11 16.51
C GLY A 171 9.31 -12.83 16.14
N GLU A 172 8.70 -11.63 16.21
CA GLU A 172 9.43 -10.37 16.02
C GLU A 172 10.42 -10.12 17.16
N ARG A 173 11.64 -9.67 16.81
CA ARG A 173 12.74 -9.47 17.75
C ARG A 173 13.42 -8.11 17.59
N ASP A 174 13.21 -7.42 16.48
CA ASP A 174 13.83 -6.11 16.26
C ASP A 174 13.17 -5.04 17.15
N PRO A 175 13.94 -4.30 17.96
CA PRO A 175 13.38 -3.31 18.88
C PRO A 175 12.55 -2.22 18.19
N ARG A 176 12.91 -1.81 16.96
CA ARG A 176 12.18 -0.76 16.23
C ARG A 176 10.81 -1.24 15.81
N ASN A 177 10.72 -2.51 15.41
CA ASN A 177 9.46 -3.14 15.04
C ASN A 177 8.61 -3.43 16.28
N LEU A 178 9.23 -3.91 17.37
CA LEU A 178 8.54 -4.18 18.63
C LEU A 178 7.87 -2.93 19.23
N VAL A 179 8.48 -1.74 19.10
CA VAL A 179 7.84 -0.48 19.52
C VAL A 179 6.52 -0.26 18.78
N LEU A 180 6.49 -0.47 17.47
CA LEU A 180 5.25 -0.38 16.69
C LEU A 180 4.25 -1.46 17.12
N CYS A 181 4.70 -2.69 17.33
CA CYS A 181 3.82 -3.77 17.78
C CYS A 181 3.14 -3.45 19.12
N PHE A 182 3.90 -2.94 20.10
CA PHE A 182 3.35 -2.56 21.39
C PHE A 182 2.39 -1.37 21.29
N GLN A 183 2.66 -0.41 20.41
CA GLN A 183 1.72 0.68 20.12
C GLN A 183 0.42 0.11 19.54
N CYS A 184 0.48 -0.79 18.56
CA CYS A 184 -0.71 -1.44 18.02
C CYS A 184 -1.50 -2.17 19.12
N VAL A 185 -0.83 -2.95 19.97
CA VAL A 185 -1.48 -3.64 21.09
C VAL A 185 -2.19 -2.68 22.04
N GLN A 186 -1.57 -1.55 22.39
CA GLN A 186 -2.19 -0.53 23.23
C GLN A 186 -3.44 0.10 22.60
N TYR A 187 -3.42 0.33 21.28
CA TYR A 187 -4.60 0.83 20.56
C TYR A 187 -5.70 -0.23 20.49
N MET A 188 -5.36 -1.48 20.19
CA MET A 188 -6.32 -2.57 20.12
C MET A 188 -7.03 -2.79 21.46
N THR A 189 -6.30 -2.86 22.58
CA THR A 189 -6.94 -3.01 23.90
C THR A 189 -7.84 -1.83 24.23
N LYS A 190 -7.44 -0.61 23.87
CA LYS A 190 -8.28 0.57 24.14
C LYS A 190 -9.58 0.60 23.33
N TYR A 191 -9.58 0.13 22.08
CA TYR A 191 -10.67 0.39 21.13
C TYR A 191 -11.38 -0.85 20.56
N LEU A 192 -10.85 -2.06 20.78
CA LEU A 192 -11.42 -3.33 20.29
C LEU A 192 -11.89 -4.27 21.40
N ASP A 193 -11.69 -3.96 22.68
CA ASP A 193 -12.10 -4.80 23.82
C ASP A 193 -13.61 -5.15 23.83
N GLY A 194 -14.46 -4.29 23.25
CA GLY A 194 -15.91 -4.52 23.14
C GLY A 194 -16.35 -5.38 21.95
N CYS A 195 -15.45 -5.67 21.00
CA CYS A 195 -15.72 -6.45 19.79
C CYS A 195 -15.29 -7.92 19.91
N ILE A 196 -14.62 -8.29 21.01
CA ILE A 196 -14.16 -9.65 21.30
C ILE A 196 -15.20 -10.32 22.20
N SER A 197 -16.32 -10.74 21.62
CA SER A 197 -17.23 -11.66 22.32
C SER A 197 -16.65 -13.07 22.24
N VAL A 198 -16.08 -13.54 23.35
CA VAL A 198 -15.70 -14.94 23.59
C VAL A 198 -16.95 -15.81 23.65
#